data_AF-A0A2R6K3N8-F1
#
_entry.id   AF-A0A2R6K3N8-F1
#
_cell.length_a   1.000
_cell.length_b   1.000
_cell.length_c   1.000
_cell.angle_alpha   90.00
_cell.angle_beta   90.00
_cell.angle_gamma   90.00
#
_symmetry.space_group_name_H-M   'P 1'
#
loop_
_entity.id
_entity.type
_entity.pdbx_description
1 polymer ?
#
loop_
_entity_poly.entity_id
_entity_poly.type
_entity_poly.pdbx_seq_one_letter_code
_entity_poly.pdbx_strand_id
1 'polypeptide(L)' 'MNDGPGDDLNCDDFDTQEEAQEVYEQNTDDPNQLDGDNDGTACEALP' A
#
# COMPACT_ATOMS: atom_id res chain seq x y z
N MET A 1 14.53 -0.66 -17.62
CA MET A 1 14.36 -0.65 -16.15
C MET A 1 14.16 0.81 -15.80
N ASN A 2 12.93 1.29 -15.91
CA ASN A 2 12.58 2.66 -15.58
C ASN A 2 11.68 2.55 -14.35
N ASP A 3 12.35 2.43 -13.21
CA ASP A 3 11.79 2.68 -11.89
C ASP A 3 11.70 4.21 -11.79
N GLY A 4 10.50 4.75 -12.01
CA GLY A 4 10.24 6.18 -11.96
C GLY A 4 10.19 6.60 -10.49
N PRO A 5 10.97 7.60 -10.04
CA PRO A 5 10.91 8.04 -8.66
C PRO A 5 9.68 8.93 -8.49
N GLY A 6 8.63 8.43 -7.84
CA GLY A 6 7.51 9.27 -7.44
C GLY A 6 6.31 8.47 -6.96
N ASP A 7 6.21 8.33 -5.64
CA ASP A 7 4.96 8.03 -4.93
C ASP A 7 4.32 6.66 -5.15
N ASP A 8 5.10 5.61 -5.46
CA ASP A 8 4.65 4.21 -5.31
C ASP A 8 5.03 3.75 -3.88
N LEU A 9 4.31 4.21 -2.85
CA LEU A 9 4.40 3.55 -1.55
C LEU A 9 3.93 2.11 -1.77
N ASN A 10 4.71 1.12 -1.38
CA ASN A 10 4.30 -0.27 -1.50
C ASN A 10 4.31 -0.93 -0.12
N CYS A 11 3.87 -2.17 -0.05
CA CYS A 11 3.86 -2.90 1.21
C CYS A 11 5.25 -3.05 1.85
N ASP A 12 6.34 -3.01 1.08
CA ASP A 12 7.70 -3.06 1.62
C ASP A 12 8.14 -1.74 2.28
N ASP A 13 7.40 -0.65 2.08
CA ASP A 13 7.63 0.65 2.76
C ASP A 13 7.02 0.69 4.17
N PHE A 14 6.20 -0.30 4.54
CA PHE A 14 5.53 -0.37 5.84
C PHE A 14 6.06 -1.55 6.67
N ASP A 15 6.21 -1.33 7.97
CA ASP A 15 6.64 -2.39 8.89
C ASP A 15 5.49 -3.32 9.27
N THR A 16 4.23 -2.84 9.23
CA THR A 16 3.03 -3.56 9.65
C THR A 16 1.83 -3.33 8.73
N GLN A 17 0.91 -4.29 8.73
CA GLN A 17 -0.35 -4.19 7.98
C GLN A 17 -1.19 -3.00 8.46
N GLU A 18 -1.18 -2.71 9.76
CA GLU A 18 -1.95 -1.63 10.37
C GLU A 18 -1.50 -0.25 9.87
N GLU A 19 -0.19 -0.02 9.70
CA GLU A 19 0.33 1.23 9.10
C GLU A 19 -0.06 1.38 7.63
N ALA A 20 0.04 0.29 6.85
CA ALA A 20 -0.39 0.31 5.45
C ALA A 20 -1.90 0.57 5.33
N GLN A 21 -2.71 -0.03 6.20
CA GLN A 21 -4.15 0.18 6.28
C GLN A 21 -4.48 1.64 6.60
N GLU A 22 -3.79 2.29 7.55
CA GLU A 22 -4.01 3.71 7.85
C GLU A 22 -3.76 4.62 6.64
N VAL A 23 -2.78 4.29 5.79
CA VAL A 23 -2.52 5.04 4.55
C VAL A 23 -3.59 4.76 3.50
N TYR A 24 -4.00 3.51 3.34
CA TYR A 24 -5.09 3.13 2.44
C TYR A 24 -6.44 3.76 2.85
N GLU A 25 -6.75 3.80 4.15
CA GLU A 25 -7.96 4.45 4.67
C GLU A 25 -7.94 5.97 4.45
N GLN A 26 -6.75 6.59 4.46
CA GLN A 26 -6.59 7.99 4.08
C GLN A 26 -6.77 8.22 2.58
N ASN A 27 -6.50 7.23 1.74
CA ASN A 27 -6.55 7.36 0.29
C ASN A 27 -7.03 6.08 -0.40
N THR A 28 -8.36 5.92 -0.44
CA THR A 28 -9.06 4.75 -1.01
C THR A 28 -8.98 4.64 -2.53
N ASP A 29 -8.44 5.64 -3.21
CA ASP A 29 -8.10 5.56 -4.64
C ASP A 29 -6.91 4.61 -4.90
N ASP A 30 -6.28 4.10 -3.82
CA ASP A 30 -5.14 3.19 -3.82
C ASP A 30 -4.10 3.52 -4.90
N PRO A 31 -3.60 4.76 -4.98
CA PRO A 31 -2.63 5.16 -6.00
C PRO A 31 -1.34 4.33 -5.93
N ASN A 32 -1.11 3.73 -4.77
CA ASN A 32 0.04 2.97 -4.32
C ASN A 32 -0.10 1.46 -4.56
N GLN A 33 -1.28 0.97 -4.96
CA GLN A 33 -1.59 -0.46 -5.08
C GLN A 33 -1.24 -1.26 -3.80
N LEU A 34 -1.54 -0.67 -2.63
CA LEU A 34 -1.39 -1.32 -1.33
C LEU A 34 -2.40 -2.49 -1.18
N ASP A 35 -3.57 -2.37 -1.79
CA ASP A 35 -4.63 -3.38 -1.83
C ASP A 35 -4.71 -3.96 -3.25
N GLY A 36 -3.73 -4.81 -3.58
CA GLY A 36 -3.57 -5.36 -4.92
C GLY A 36 -4.75 -6.24 -5.38
N ASP A 37 -5.49 -6.84 -4.46
CA ASP A 37 -6.66 -7.67 -4.72
C ASP A 37 -8.00 -6.94 -4.49
N ASN A 38 -7.95 -5.71 -4.00
CA ASN A 38 -9.11 -4.83 -3.74
C ASN A 38 -10.12 -5.47 -2.79
N ASP A 39 -9.64 -6.15 -1.77
CA ASP A 39 -10.47 -6.81 -0.75
C ASP A 39 -10.84 -5.86 0.42
N GLY A 40 -10.23 -4.67 0.45
CA GLY A 40 -10.37 -3.65 1.48
C GLY A 40 -9.27 -3.69 2.55
N THR A 41 -8.30 -4.59 2.42
CA THR A 41 -7.18 -4.81 3.34
C THR A 41 -5.87 -4.52 2.61
N ALA A 42 -5.29 -3.36 2.89
CA ALA A 42 -3.98 -3.03 2.36
C ALA A 42 -2.90 -3.92 2.98
N CYS A 43 -2.01 -4.42 2.13
CA CYS A 43 -0.80 -5.13 2.51
C CYS A 43 -1.04 -6.26 3.52
N GLU A 44 -2.05 -7.09 3.27
CA GLU A 44 -2.41 -8.28 4.09
C GLU A 44 -1.27 -9.29 4.30
N ALA A 45 -0.18 -9.17 3.54
CA ALA A 45 1.03 -9.96 3.69
C ALA A 45 1.97 -9.49 4.83
N LEU A 46 1.77 -8.27 5.35
CA LEU A 46 2.53 -7.72 6.46
C LEU A 46 2.05 -8.30 7.82
N PRO A 47 2.93 -8.33 8.84
CA PRO A 47 2.60 -8.87 10.16
C PRO A 47 1.62 -7.99 10.95
#